data_AF-A0A943UKP4-F1
#
_entry.id   AF-A0A943UKP4-F1
#
_cell.length_a   1.000
_cell.length_b   1.000
_cell.length_c   1.000
_cell.angle_alpha   90.00
_cell.angle_beta   90.00
_cell.angle_gamma   90.00
#
_symmetry.space_group_name_H-M   'P 1'
#
loop_
_entity.id
_entity.type
_entity.pdbx_description
1 polymer ?
#
loop_
_entity_poly.entity_id
_entity_poly.type
_entity_poly.pdbx_seq_one_letter_code
_entity_poly.pdbx_strand_id
1 'polypeptide(L)'
;GLTSLSTLNEGSIFVDSGIKSVYVAWPTPVPADQFFYGFDVSQSTLYVPQGTRQDYWVAAVWEDFGDIQEYEVSAINQSAHHSEAKEVSRYSLDGQRLTTPVKGLNIVRYSDGTIKKEAVH
;
A
#
# COMPACT_ATOMS: atom_id res chain seq x y z
N GLY A 1 -0.09 -19.86 -16.10
CA GLY A 1 -1.43 -19.92 -15.48
C GLY A 1 -1.55 -18.71 -14.60
N LEU A 2 -2.49 -17.82 -14.90
CA LEU A 2 -2.74 -16.59 -14.14
C LEU A 2 -3.53 -16.99 -12.90
N THR A 3 -2.87 -17.04 -11.74
CA THR A 3 -3.57 -17.21 -10.47
C THR A 3 -4.05 -15.84 -10.04
N SER A 4 -5.31 -15.54 -10.33
CA SER A 4 -6.02 -14.43 -9.71
C SER A 4 -6.12 -14.71 -8.20
N LEU A 5 -5.98 -13.66 -7.39
CA LEU A 5 -6.09 -13.73 -5.92
C LEU A 5 -7.40 -14.35 -5.42
N SER A 6 -8.43 -14.45 -6.27
CA SER A 6 -9.68 -15.15 -5.98
C SER A 6 -9.59 -16.68 -5.97
N THR A 7 -8.59 -17.27 -6.62
CA THR A 7 -8.43 -18.76 -6.71
C THR A 7 -7.59 -19.35 -5.58
N LEU A 8 -6.91 -18.49 -4.84
CA LEU A 8 -6.09 -18.87 -3.71
C LEU A 8 -6.87 -18.37 -2.50
N ASN A 9 -7.47 -19.31 -1.75
CA ASN A 9 -8.19 -19.08 -0.51
C ASN A 9 -7.20 -18.61 0.59
N GLU A 10 -6.43 -17.56 0.28
CA GLU A 10 -5.35 -16.99 1.05
C GLU A 10 -5.85 -15.97 2.08
N GLY A 11 -7.17 -15.76 2.16
CA GLY A 11 -7.78 -15.02 3.27
C GLY A 11 -7.19 -15.45 4.61
N SER A 12 -6.90 -16.74 4.80
CA SER A 12 -6.34 -17.30 6.04
C SER A 12 -4.84 -17.07 6.29
N ILE A 13 -4.01 -16.73 5.29
CA ILE A 13 -2.58 -16.40 5.50
C ILE A 13 -2.34 -14.90 5.67
N PHE A 14 -3.33 -14.07 5.30
CA PHE A 14 -3.25 -12.62 5.44
C PHE A 14 -3.83 -12.08 6.75
N VAL A 15 -4.68 -12.86 7.45
CA VAL A 15 -5.29 -12.44 8.75
C VAL A 15 -4.25 -12.21 9.85
N ASP A 16 -3.14 -12.97 9.83
CA ASP A 16 -2.21 -13.01 10.97
C ASP A 16 -1.00 -12.05 10.82
N SER A 17 -0.81 -11.46 9.63
CA SER A 17 0.27 -10.48 9.45
C SER A 17 -0.15 -9.06 9.85
N GLY A 18 -1.42 -8.70 9.60
CA GLY A 18 -1.97 -7.35 9.74
C GLY A 18 -1.22 -6.29 8.94
N ILE A 19 -1.88 -5.55 8.05
CA ILE A 19 -1.26 -4.32 7.56
C ILE A 19 -1.12 -3.40 8.78
N LYS A 20 0.09 -2.97 9.11
CA LYS A 20 0.33 -2.05 10.24
C LYS A 20 0.43 -0.61 9.77
N SER A 21 1.11 -0.39 8.64
CA SER A 21 1.35 0.94 8.12
C SER A 21 1.38 0.95 6.59
N VAL A 22 0.76 1.97 5.99
CA VAL A 22 0.76 2.20 4.54
C VAL A 22 1.26 3.61 4.28
N TYR A 23 2.21 3.79 3.36
CA TYR A 23 2.73 5.11 2.99
C TYR A 23 2.32 5.47 1.58
N VAL A 24 1.77 6.67 1.41
CA VAL A 24 1.41 7.25 0.10
C VAL A 24 2.06 8.62 -0.07
N ALA A 25 2.52 8.88 -1.29
CA ALA A 25 3.22 10.12 -1.62
C ALA A 25 2.38 11.08 -2.48
N TRP A 26 1.10 10.77 -2.72
CA TRP A 26 0.28 11.55 -3.66
C TRP A 26 -0.49 12.66 -2.96
N PRO A 27 -0.52 13.86 -3.57
CA PRO A 27 -1.29 14.97 -3.04
C PRO A 27 -2.81 14.73 -3.09
N THR A 28 -3.27 13.76 -3.88
CA THR A 28 -4.69 13.42 -4.05
C THR A 28 -4.88 11.91 -3.98
N PRO A 29 -5.90 11.41 -3.27
CA PRO A 29 -6.22 9.99 -3.20
C PRO A 29 -6.56 9.41 -4.58
N VAL A 30 -6.20 8.15 -4.81
CA VAL A 30 -6.57 7.41 -6.04
C VAL A 30 -7.40 6.18 -5.67
N PRO A 31 -8.24 5.65 -6.58
CA PRO A 31 -9.00 4.43 -6.33
C PRO A 31 -8.10 3.26 -5.92
N ALA A 32 -8.49 2.53 -4.88
CA ALA A 32 -7.70 1.43 -4.30
C ALA A 32 -8.55 0.22 -3.87
N ASP A 33 -9.83 0.18 -4.25
CA ASP A 33 -10.83 -0.78 -3.78
C ASP A 33 -10.41 -2.22 -4.06
N GLN A 34 -10.00 -2.48 -5.30
CA GLN A 34 -9.56 -3.80 -5.72
C GLN A 34 -8.27 -4.26 -5.02
N PHE A 35 -7.45 -3.32 -4.56
CA PHE A 35 -6.19 -3.62 -3.89
C PHE A 35 -6.40 -4.01 -2.43
N PHE A 36 -7.23 -3.26 -1.70
CA PHE A 36 -7.53 -3.54 -0.30
C PHE A 36 -8.74 -4.47 -0.11
N TYR A 37 -9.30 -5.01 -1.21
CA TYR A 37 -10.43 -5.93 -1.14
C TYR A 37 -10.11 -7.16 -0.26
N GLY A 38 -10.89 -7.34 0.80
CA GLY A 38 -10.72 -8.45 1.75
C GLY A 38 -9.62 -8.24 2.80
N PHE A 39 -8.95 -7.09 2.83
CA PHE A 39 -8.03 -6.70 3.91
C PHE A 39 -8.76 -5.87 4.97
N ASP A 40 -8.57 -6.21 6.24
CA ASP A 40 -8.93 -5.33 7.36
C ASP A 40 -7.80 -4.32 7.59
N VAL A 41 -8.04 -3.06 7.20
CA VAL A 41 -7.12 -1.92 7.41
C VAL A 41 -7.53 -1.03 8.58
N SER A 42 -8.59 -1.39 9.30
CA SER A 42 -9.16 -0.58 10.39
C SER A 42 -8.22 -0.42 11.59
N GLN A 43 -7.19 -1.26 11.70
CA GLN A 43 -6.15 -1.18 12.72
C GLN A 43 -4.81 -0.66 12.18
N SER A 44 -4.77 -0.25 10.90
CA SER A 44 -3.57 0.24 10.22
C SER A 44 -3.46 1.77 10.29
N THR A 45 -2.23 2.29 10.23
CA THR A 45 -1.95 3.72 10.04
C THR A 45 -1.64 4.03 8.57
N LEU A 46 -2.37 4.96 7.98
CA LEU A 46 -2.09 5.54 6.67
C LEU A 46 -1.23 6.80 6.83
N TYR A 47 -0.04 6.79 6.25
CA TYR A 47 0.85 7.94 6.18
C TYR A 47 0.68 8.65 4.83
N VAL A 48 0.19 9.88 4.85
CA VAL A 48 -0.13 10.70 3.67
C VAL A 48 0.71 11.97 3.61
N PRO A 49 0.84 12.64 2.45
CA PRO A 49 1.59 13.90 2.40
C PRO A 49 0.98 14.99 3.29
N GLN A 50 1.82 15.89 3.79
CA GLN A 50 1.35 17.03 4.58
C GLN A 50 0.29 17.85 3.83
N GLY A 51 -0.78 18.22 4.55
CA GLY A 51 -1.90 18.98 4.01
C GLY A 51 -2.94 18.17 3.22
N THR A 52 -2.84 16.84 3.22
CA THR A 52 -3.73 15.96 2.42
C THR A 52 -4.60 15.04 3.27
N ARG A 53 -4.44 15.02 4.60
CA ARG A 53 -5.19 14.11 5.50
C ARG A 53 -6.68 14.14 5.24
N GLN A 54 -7.25 15.33 5.05
CA GLN A 54 -8.70 15.46 4.88
C GLN A 54 -9.18 14.88 3.55
N ASP A 55 -8.41 15.02 2.48
CA ASP A 55 -8.75 14.44 1.17
C ASP A 55 -8.75 12.90 1.26
N TYR A 56 -7.75 12.32 1.93
CA TYR A 56 -7.69 10.88 2.18
C TYR A 56 -8.78 10.40 3.13
N TRP A 57 -9.14 11.19 4.14
CA TRP A 57 -10.19 10.83 5.10
C TRP A 57 -11.59 10.69 4.47
N VAL A 58 -11.86 11.38 3.36
CA VAL A 58 -13.17 11.33 2.67
C VAL A 58 -13.16 10.47 1.41
N ALA A 59 -12.01 9.88 1.08
CA ALA A 59 -11.87 9.05 -0.10
C ALA A 59 -12.17 7.59 0.26
N ALA A 60 -13.03 6.95 -0.55
CA ALA A 60 -13.36 5.53 -0.40
C ALA A 60 -12.08 4.68 -0.26
N VAL A 61 -12.15 3.65 0.58
CA VAL A 61 -11.04 2.75 0.95
C VAL A 61 -9.99 3.39 1.86
N TRP A 62 -9.64 4.65 1.65
CA TRP A 62 -8.70 5.38 2.49
C TRP A 62 -9.31 5.78 3.84
N GLU A 63 -10.61 6.05 3.85
CA GLU A 63 -11.40 6.30 5.05
C GLU A 63 -11.49 5.09 6.00
N ASP A 64 -11.25 3.87 5.49
CA ASP A 64 -11.32 2.63 6.26
C ASP A 64 -10.09 2.44 7.19
N PHE A 65 -9.05 3.26 7.03
CA PHE A 65 -7.86 3.18 7.88
C PHE A 65 -8.12 3.71 9.28
N GLY A 66 -7.59 3.00 10.29
CA GLY A 66 -7.79 3.35 11.70
C GLY A 66 -7.16 4.67 12.13
N ASP A 67 -6.05 5.05 11.50
CA ASP A 67 -5.41 6.34 11.70
C ASP A 67 -4.82 6.89 10.40
N ILE A 68 -4.82 8.21 10.25
CA ILE A 68 -4.23 8.90 9.10
C ILE A 68 -3.23 9.95 9.61
N GLN A 69 -1.95 9.71 9.41
CA GLN A 69 -0.87 10.60 9.81
C GLN A 69 -0.27 11.31 8.61
N GLU A 70 0.00 12.60 8.74
CA GLU A 70 0.69 13.35 7.71
C GLU A 70 2.20 13.23 7.87
N TYR A 71 2.94 13.16 6.76
CA TYR A 71 4.39 13.18 6.77
C TYR A 71 4.95 14.03 5.63
N GLU A 72 6.19 14.49 5.83
CA GLU A 72 6.96 15.20 4.82
C GLU A 72 7.45 14.22 3.75
N VAL A 73 6.91 14.36 2.53
CA VAL A 73 7.36 13.60 1.35
C VAL A 73 8.67 14.22 0.84
N SER A 74 9.76 14.03 1.57
CA SER A 74 11.08 14.36 1.05
C SER A 74 11.53 13.30 0.04
N ALA A 75 12.25 13.71 -1.02
CA ALA A 75 12.88 12.77 -1.98
C ALA A 75 13.83 11.77 -1.30
N ILE A 76 14.26 12.08 -0.07
CA ILE A 76 15.16 11.32 0.79
C ILE A 76 14.42 10.25 1.62
N ASN A 77 13.13 10.46 1.90
CA ASN A 77 12.28 9.51 2.63
C ASN A 77 11.88 8.28 1.80
N GLN A 78 12.03 8.32 0.46
CA GLN A 78 11.90 7.10 -0.36
C GLN A 78 13.04 6.10 -0.07
N SER A 79 14.22 6.59 0.33
CA SER A 79 15.42 5.78 0.61
C SER A 79 15.73 5.52 2.09
N ALA A 80 15.06 6.21 3.04
CA ALA A 80 15.51 6.24 4.44
C ALA A 80 14.81 5.27 5.40
N HIS A 81 13.71 4.61 5.02
CA HIS A 81 13.25 3.41 5.74
C HIS A 81 13.99 2.20 5.21
N HIS A 82 15.28 2.14 5.52
CA HIS A 82 16.15 0.99 5.35
C HIS A 82 15.84 -0.04 6.44
N SER A 83 14.59 -0.50 6.50
CA SER A 83 14.33 -1.80 7.09
C SER A 83 15.10 -2.80 6.23
N GLU A 84 15.76 -3.80 6.81
CA GLU A 84 16.25 -4.99 6.09
C GLU A 84 15.09 -5.80 5.44
N ALA A 85 13.90 -5.22 5.38
CA ALA A 85 12.71 -5.82 4.88
C ALA A 85 12.85 -6.05 3.38
N LYS A 86 12.69 -7.31 3.00
CA LYS A 86 12.79 -7.75 1.62
C LYS A 86 11.45 -7.50 0.95
N GLU A 87 11.47 -7.11 -0.32
CA GLU A 87 10.28 -7.15 -1.16
C GLU A 87 9.74 -8.59 -1.17
N VAL A 88 8.51 -8.75 -0.70
CA VAL A 88 7.80 -10.04 -0.66
C VAL A 88 6.92 -10.18 -1.89
N SER A 89 6.30 -9.07 -2.30
CA SER A 89 5.43 -9.04 -3.48
C SER A 89 5.28 -7.62 -4.02
N ARG A 90 4.94 -7.55 -5.30
CA ARG A 90 4.70 -6.32 -6.03
C ARG A 90 3.42 -6.42 -6.82
N TYR A 91 2.72 -5.30 -6.97
CA TYR A 91 1.43 -5.23 -7.64
C TYR A 91 1.32 -3.99 -8.52
N SER A 92 0.49 -4.05 -9.55
CA SER A 92 0.02 -2.86 -10.26
C SER A 92 -1.00 -2.11 -9.40
N LEU A 93 -1.38 -0.91 -9.84
CA LEU A 93 -2.48 -0.16 -9.24
C LEU A 93 -3.80 -0.92 -9.24
N ASP A 94 -4.04 -1.75 -10.26
CA ASP A 94 -5.23 -2.61 -10.36
C ASP A 94 -5.12 -3.85 -9.46
N GLY A 95 -4.13 -3.95 -8.56
CA GLY A 95 -3.95 -5.09 -7.67
C GLY A 95 -3.46 -6.37 -8.37
N GLN A 96 -3.03 -6.30 -9.63
CA GLN A 96 -2.44 -7.45 -10.31
C GLN A 96 -1.01 -7.66 -9.82
N ARG A 97 -0.67 -8.88 -9.41
CA ARG A 97 0.69 -9.22 -8.97
C ARG A 97 1.69 -9.08 -10.14
N LEU A 98 2.77 -8.36 -9.89
CA LEU A 98 3.88 -8.13 -10.81
C LEU A 98 5.08 -8.98 -10.39
N THR A 99 5.79 -9.55 -11.36
CA THR A 99 7.03 -10.31 -11.14
C THR A 99 8.28 -9.47 -11.36
N THR A 100 8.14 -8.32 -12.00
CA THR A 100 9.20 -7.34 -12.26
C THR A 100 8.63 -5.93 -12.12
N PRO A 101 9.46 -4.92 -11.82
CA PRO A 101 9.02 -3.52 -11.89
C PRO A 101 8.46 -3.20 -13.27
N VAL A 102 7.25 -2.63 -13.33
CA VAL A 102 6.63 -2.16 -14.58
C VAL A 102 6.72 -0.65 -14.65
N LYS A 103 6.92 -0.08 -15.85
CA LYS A 103 6.85 1.38 -16.01
C LYS A 103 5.52 1.91 -15.49
N GLY A 104 5.60 3.01 -14.74
CA GLY A 104 4.48 3.52 -13.98
C GLY A 104 4.52 3.06 -12.53
N LEU A 105 3.35 2.86 -11.95
CA LEU A 105 3.19 2.79 -10.50
C LEU A 105 3.08 1.35 -10.00
N ASN A 106 3.97 1.03 -9.07
CA ASN A 106 4.11 -0.31 -8.50
C ASN A 106 3.82 -0.21 -7.00
N ILE A 107 3.01 -1.12 -6.46
CA ILE A 107 2.77 -1.24 -5.04
C ILE A 107 3.62 -2.39 -4.53
N VAL A 108 4.57 -2.10 -3.65
CA VAL A 108 5.59 -3.04 -3.16
C VAL A 108 5.32 -3.35 -1.69
N ARG A 109 5.10 -4.62 -1.38
CA ARG A 109 4.98 -5.13 -0.01
C ARG A 109 6.32 -5.65 0.46
N TYR A 110 6.71 -5.22 1.66
CA TYR A 110 7.94 -5.63 2.31
C TYR A 110 7.66 -6.62 3.45
N SER A 111 8.69 -7.39 3.83
CA SER A 111 8.58 -8.45 4.84
C SER A 111 8.31 -7.95 6.27
N ASP A 112 8.50 -6.67 6.54
CA ASP A 112 8.15 -6.02 7.81
C ASP A 112 6.68 -5.59 7.87
N GLY A 113 5.90 -5.87 6.82
CA GLY A 113 4.49 -5.48 6.69
C GLY A 113 4.28 -4.11 6.06
N THR A 114 5.36 -3.36 5.75
CA THR A 114 5.26 -2.07 5.07
C THR A 114 4.79 -2.27 3.63
N ILE A 115 3.90 -1.39 3.18
CA ILE A 115 3.54 -1.26 1.75
C ILE A 115 3.97 0.13 1.28
N LYS A 116 4.79 0.17 0.22
CA LYS A 116 5.22 1.41 -0.44
C LYS A 116 4.72 1.45 -1.88
N LYS A 117 4.57 2.64 -2.43
CA LYS A 117 4.30 2.82 -3.86
C LYS A 117 5.55 3.38 -4.54
N GLU A 118 6.07 2.65 -5.52
CA GLU A 118 7.30 2.94 -6.25
C GLU A 118 6.96 3.38 -7.68
N ALA A 119 7.45 4.55 -8.09
CA ALA A 119 7.35 5.05 -9.45
C ALA A 119 8.56 4.57 -10.27
N VAL A 120 8.33 3.73 -11.26
CA VAL A 120 9.36 3.16 -12.12
C VAL A 120 9.31 3.90 -13.46
N HIS A 121 10.44 4.47 -13.86
CA HIS A 121 10.56 5.38 -15.02
C HIS A 121 11.09 4.69 -16.28
#